data_AF-A0A9E0Y753-F1
#
_entry.id   AF-A0A9E0Y753-F1
#
_cell.length_a   1.000
_cell.length_b   1.000
_cell.length_c   1.000
_cell.angle_alpha   90.00
_cell.angle_beta   90.00
_cell.angle_gamma   90.00
#
_symmetry.space_group_name_H-M   'P 1'
#
loop_
_entity.id
_entity.type
_entity.pdbx_description
1 polymer ?
#
loop_
_entity_poly.entity_id
_entity_poly.type
_entity_poly.pdbx_seq_one_letter_code
_entity_poly.pdbx_strand_id
1 'polypeptide(L)'
;MANFIEIETLEDLERIFEKSKHQSVVLFKHSVTCPISTGVYYEMNAVDGDVNLVVVQAARAISNEIAAKTGIRHESPQAIVLKGGRAVFHASHYDITANDIKRVTSNE
;
A
#
# COMPACT_ATOMS: atom_id res chain seq x y z
N MET A 1 -5.38 9.02 -11.78
CA MET A 1 -6.38 8.72 -10.72
C MET A 1 -6.24 7.28 -10.35
N ALA A 2 -6.21 6.99 -9.06
CA ALA A 2 -5.91 5.65 -8.57
C ALA A 2 -7.06 4.69 -8.84
N ASN A 3 -6.70 3.48 -9.25
CA ASN A 3 -7.60 2.33 -9.26
C ASN A 3 -7.37 1.55 -7.96
N PHE A 4 -8.28 1.67 -6.99
CA PHE A 4 -8.16 0.94 -5.73
C PHE A 4 -8.62 -0.50 -5.91
N ILE A 5 -7.72 -1.44 -5.61
CA ILE A 5 -7.98 -2.89 -5.69
C ILE A 5 -7.89 -3.45 -4.27
N GLU A 6 -9.00 -3.93 -3.72
CA GLU A 6 -9.01 -4.48 -2.37
C GLU A 6 -8.31 -5.85 -2.30
N ILE A 7 -7.55 -6.05 -1.23
CA ILE A 7 -6.90 -7.32 -0.89
C ILE A 7 -7.70 -7.96 0.23
N GLU A 8 -8.43 -9.03 -0.08
CA GLU A 8 -9.32 -9.70 0.86
C GLU A 8 -8.75 -11.03 1.37
N THR A 9 -7.80 -11.63 0.64
CA THR A 9 -7.20 -12.91 1.00
C THR A 9 -5.67 -12.87 1.07
N LEU A 10 -5.07 -13.84 1.75
CA LEU A 10 -3.61 -14.04 1.73
C LEU A 10 -3.11 -14.46 0.33
N GLU A 11 -3.95 -15.13 -0.46
CA GLU A 11 -3.60 -15.49 -1.84
C GLU A 11 -3.49 -14.25 -2.73
N ASP A 12 -4.37 -13.26 -2.56
CA ASP A 12 -4.26 -11.96 -3.25
C ASP A 12 -2.95 -11.26 -2.88
N LEU A 13 -2.59 -11.30 -1.59
CA LEU A 13 -1.33 -10.74 -1.12
C LEU A 13 -0.13 -11.43 -1.77
N GLU A 14 -0.12 -12.75 -1.87
CA GLU A 14 0.93 -13.50 -2.55
C GLU A 14 1.04 -13.11 -4.03
N ARG A 15 -0.09 -13.01 -4.75
CA ARG A 15 -0.10 -12.53 -6.14
C ARG A 15 0.50 -11.13 -6.28
N ILE A 16 0.24 -10.24 -5.32
CA ILE A 16 0.81 -8.89 -5.32
C ILE A 16 2.33 -8.91 -5.13
N PHE A 17 2.84 -9.72 -4.20
CA PHE A 17 4.28 -9.86 -4.02
C PHE A 17 4.96 -10.48 -5.26
N GLU A 18 4.33 -11.46 -5.91
CA GLU A 18 4.83 -12.02 -7.18
C GLU A 18 4.78 -10.98 -8.31
N LYS A 19 3.68 -10.24 -8.48
CA LYS A 19 3.58 -9.11 -9.44
C LYS A 19 4.70 -8.11 -9.21
N SER A 20 5.02 -7.83 -7.94
CA SER A 20 6.08 -6.87 -7.58
C SER A 20 7.48 -7.27 -8.02
N LYS A 21 7.71 -8.55 -8.38
CA LYS A 21 8.99 -9.00 -8.97
C LYS A 21 9.19 -8.50 -10.39
N HIS A 22 8.11 -8.18 -11.09
CA HIS A 22 8.13 -7.81 -12.51
C HIS A 22 7.83 -6.32 -12.75
N GLN A 23 7.07 -5.68 -11.87
CA GLN A 23 6.71 -4.26 -11.96
C GLN A 23 6.55 -3.66 -10.56
N SER A 24 6.61 -2.34 -10.44
CA SER A 24 6.36 -1.68 -9.15
C SER A 24 4.90 -1.86 -8.72
N VAL A 25 4.67 -2.08 -7.42
CA VAL A 25 3.33 -2.24 -6.84
C VAL A 25 3.14 -1.33 -5.64
N VAL A 26 2.04 -0.60 -5.60
CA VAL A 26 1.66 0.24 -4.45
C VAL A 26 0.70 -0.55 -3.54
N LEU A 27 1.06 -0.66 -2.27
CA LEU A 27 0.22 -1.16 -1.17
C LEU A 27 -0.21 0.02 -0.29
N PHE A 28 -1.47 0.05 0.11
CA PHE A 28 -2.00 1.06 1.02
C PHE A 28 -2.86 0.41 2.12
N LYS A 29 -2.46 0.57 3.37
CA LYS A 29 -3.22 0.14 4.54
C LYS A 29 -4.06 1.30 5.05
N HIS A 30 -5.37 1.16 4.93
CA HIS A 30 -6.34 2.17 5.31
C HIS A 30 -7.14 1.70 6.53
N SER A 31 -7.28 2.58 7.51
CA SER A 31 -8.19 2.44 8.65
C SER A 31 -9.44 3.30 8.41
N VAL A 32 -10.61 2.66 8.27
CA VAL A 32 -11.89 3.35 8.03
C VAL A 32 -12.41 4.13 9.24
N THR A 33 -11.90 3.83 10.43
CA THR A 33 -12.29 4.50 11.69
C THR A 33 -11.31 5.60 12.12
N CYS A 34 -10.30 5.92 11.31
CA CYS A 34 -9.29 6.93 11.63
C CYS A 34 -9.41 8.12 10.67
N PRO A 35 -9.77 9.34 11.15
CA PRO A 35 -9.93 10.51 10.29
C PRO A 35 -8.67 10.87 9.49
N ILE A 36 -7.48 10.67 10.08
CA ILE A 36 -6.19 10.87 9.40
C ILE A 36 -6.09 9.94 8.19
N SER A 37 -6.48 8.69 8.38
CA SER A 37 -6.47 7.67 7.32
C SER A 37 -7.47 7.98 6.21
N THR A 38 -8.63 8.55 6.52
CA THR A 38 -9.60 9.04 5.53
C THR A 38 -9.03 10.20 4.72
N GLY A 39 -8.37 11.17 5.36
CA GLY A 39 -7.70 12.26 4.66
C GLY A 39 -6.64 11.77 3.68
N VAL A 40 -5.78 10.84 4.13
CA VAL A 40 -4.74 10.24 3.27
C VAL A 40 -5.34 9.36 2.18
N TYR A 41 -6.46 8.67 2.41
CA TYR A 41 -7.15 7.93 1.35
C TYR A 41 -7.55 8.84 0.18
N TYR A 42 -8.01 10.06 0.46
CA TYR A 42 -8.28 11.04 -0.60
C TYR A 42 -7.01 11.49 -1.33
N GLU A 43 -5.92 11.75 -0.62
CA GLU A 43 -4.61 12.04 -1.23
C GLU A 43 -4.16 10.91 -2.18
N MET A 44 -4.36 9.65 -1.79
CA MET A 44 -4.02 8.49 -2.60
C MET A 44 -4.79 8.40 -3.91
N ASN A 45 -5.95 9.06 -4.07
CA ASN A 45 -6.66 9.12 -5.35
C ASN A 45 -5.84 9.82 -6.45
N ALA A 46 -4.90 10.68 -6.06
CA ALA A 46 -4.03 11.37 -7.01
C ALA A 46 -2.92 10.47 -7.56
N VAL A 47 -2.64 9.31 -6.96
CA VAL A 47 -1.68 8.31 -7.50
C VAL A 47 -2.20 7.78 -8.84
N ASP A 48 -1.29 7.45 -9.76
CA ASP A 48 -1.64 6.89 -11.06
C ASP A 48 -1.48 5.36 -11.05
N GLY A 49 -2.45 4.65 -11.60
CA GLY A 49 -2.44 3.18 -11.68
C GLY A 49 -3.08 2.50 -10.47
N ASP A 50 -2.73 1.21 -10.29
CA ASP A 50 -3.30 0.36 -9.25
C ASP A 50 -2.74 0.69 -7.86
N VAL A 51 -3.64 0.91 -6.90
CA VAL A 51 -3.33 1.00 -5.47
C VAL A 51 -3.99 -0.18 -4.76
N ASN A 52 -3.19 -1.10 -4.26
CA ASN A 52 -3.69 -2.31 -3.62
C ASN A 52 -4.03 -1.99 -2.15
N LEU A 53 -5.32 -1.99 -1.84
CA LEU A 53 -5.90 -1.48 -0.61
C LEU A 53 -6.13 -2.61 0.40
N VAL A 54 -5.68 -2.40 1.63
CA VAL A 54 -6.02 -3.25 2.78
C VAL A 54 -6.82 -2.41 3.77
N VAL A 55 -8.09 -2.76 3.96
CA VAL A 55 -8.90 -2.20 5.05
C VAL A 55 -8.52 -2.93 6.35
N VAL A 56 -7.73 -2.28 7.20
CA VAL A 56 -7.07 -2.90 8.35
C VAL A 56 -8.05 -3.58 9.31
N GLN A 57 -9.24 -3.00 9.51
CA GLN A 57 -10.28 -3.54 10.37
C GLN A 57 -10.83 -4.88 9.85
N ALA A 58 -10.96 -5.03 8.53
CA ALA A 58 -11.51 -6.22 7.88
C ALA A 58 -10.43 -7.29 7.64
N ALA A 59 -9.18 -6.86 7.45
CA ALA A 59 -8.10 -7.69 6.94
C ALA A 59 -6.86 -7.70 7.86
N ARG A 60 -7.06 -7.89 9.18
CA ARG A 60 -5.96 -7.86 10.18
C ARG A 60 -4.84 -8.87 9.87
N ALA A 61 -5.20 -10.07 9.44
CA ALA A 61 -4.21 -11.11 9.08
C ALA A 61 -3.31 -10.67 7.92
N ILE A 62 -3.90 -10.08 6.88
CA ILE A 62 -3.19 -9.55 5.70
C ILE A 62 -2.31 -8.36 6.11
N SER A 63 -2.83 -7.45 6.94
CA SER A 63 -2.07 -6.31 7.45
C SER A 63 -0.81 -6.74 8.23
N ASN A 64 -0.94 -7.79 9.05
CA ASN A 64 0.17 -8.38 9.80
C ASN A 64 1.15 -9.11 8.88
N GLU A 65 0.65 -9.87 7.90
CA GLU A 65 1.50 -10.57 6.94
C GLU A 65 2.33 -9.59 6.10
N ILE A 66 1.76 -8.44 5.69
CA ILE A 66 2.53 -7.38 5.04
C ILE A 66 3.69 -6.93 5.94
N ALA A 67 3.45 -6.73 7.24
CA ALA A 67 4.50 -6.32 8.16
C ALA A 67 5.59 -7.40 8.29
N ALA A 68 5.20 -8.68 8.35
CA ALA A 68 6.13 -9.81 8.40
C ALA A 68 6.98 -9.93 7.12
N LYS A 69 6.36 -9.88 5.93
CA LYS A 69 7.06 -10.02 4.65
C LYS A 69 7.97 -8.83 4.32
N THR A 70 7.59 -7.63 4.73
CA THR A 70 8.37 -6.41 4.43
C THR A 70 9.38 -6.06 5.51
N GLY A 71 9.23 -6.60 6.73
CA GLY A 71 9.99 -6.18 7.92
C GLY A 71 9.61 -4.78 8.42
N ILE A 72 8.59 -4.13 7.83
CA ILE A 72 8.15 -2.78 8.21
C ILE A 72 7.03 -2.92 9.23
N ARG A 73 7.17 -2.23 10.38
CA ARG A 73 6.15 -2.22 11.43
C ARG A 73 4.81 -1.76 10.87
N HIS A 74 3.73 -2.39 11.32
CA HIS A 74 2.38 -1.95 10.97
C HIS A 74 2.12 -0.52 11.45
N GLU A 75 1.61 0.31 10.55
CA GLU A 75 1.06 1.65 10.80
C GLU A 75 -0.26 1.78 10.02
N SER A 76 -1.11 2.73 10.38
CA SER A 76 -2.29 3.08 9.57
C SER A 76 -2.71 4.56 9.76
N PRO A 77 -2.79 5.36 8.68
CA PRO A 77 -2.58 4.97 7.29
C PRO A 77 -1.09 4.66 6.99
N GLN A 78 -0.84 3.73 6.07
CA GLN A 78 0.52 3.33 5.67
C GLN A 78 0.56 3.03 4.18
N ALA A 79 1.51 3.61 3.45
CA ALA A 79 1.78 3.30 2.05
C ALA A 79 3.14 2.58 1.94
N ILE A 80 3.22 1.55 1.10
CA ILE A 80 4.45 0.80 0.80
C ILE A 80 4.54 0.61 -0.71
N VAL A 81 5.70 0.85 -1.30
CA VAL A 81 5.97 0.48 -2.70
C VAL A 81 6.87 -0.75 -2.72
N LEU A 82 6.42 -1.78 -3.40
CA LEU A 82 7.17 -3.00 -3.65
C LEU A 82 7.81 -2.97 -5.05
N LYS A 83 9.08 -3.35 -5.15
CA LYS A 83 9.79 -3.52 -6.43
C LYS A 83 10.84 -4.62 -6.30
N GLY A 84 10.84 -5.57 -7.24
CA GLY A 84 11.70 -6.75 -7.18
C GLY A 84 11.40 -7.66 -5.99
N GLY A 85 10.13 -7.77 -5.57
CA GLY A 85 9.72 -8.62 -4.45
C GLY A 85 9.99 -8.05 -3.04
N ARG A 86 10.45 -6.80 -2.94
CA ARG A 86 10.84 -6.15 -1.67
C ARG A 86 10.27 -4.74 -1.56
N ALA A 87 10.10 -4.27 -0.33
CA ALA A 87 9.74 -2.87 -0.08
C ALA A 87 10.92 -1.95 -0.42
N VAL A 88 10.68 -0.95 -1.26
CA VAL A 88 11.67 0.07 -1.67
C VAL A 88 11.31 1.47 -1.18
N PHE A 89 10.08 1.67 -0.72
CA PHE A 89 9.60 2.89 -0.10
C PHE A 89 8.51 2.56 0.92
N HIS A 90 8.44 3.33 2.00
CA HIS A 90 7.29 3.35 2.89
C HIS A 90 7.07 4.74 3.48
N ALA A 91 5.81 5.06 3.77
CA ALA A 91 5.42 6.25 4.52
C ALA A 91 4.16 5.95 5.35
N SER A 92 3.90 6.75 6.37
CA SER A 92 2.71 6.60 7.21
C SER A 92 2.10 7.96 7.55
N HIS A 93 0.83 7.98 7.94
CA HIS A 93 0.16 9.21 8.37
C HIS A 93 0.34 10.33 7.32
N TYR A 94 0.74 11.52 7.76
CA TYR A 94 0.91 12.70 6.92
C TYR A 94 2.18 12.68 6.06
N ASP A 95 3.08 11.72 6.27
CA ASP A 95 4.27 11.56 5.41
C ASP A 95 3.93 10.89 4.07
N ILE A 96 2.71 10.37 3.92
CA ILE A 96 2.23 9.80 2.67
C ILE A 96 1.84 10.94 1.74
N THR A 97 2.56 11.07 0.62
CA THR A 97 2.21 12.00 -0.46
C THR A 97 2.09 11.27 -1.79
N ALA A 98 1.13 11.67 -2.62
CA ALA A 98 0.99 11.08 -3.95
C ALA A 98 2.24 11.34 -4.83
N ASN A 99 2.88 12.49 -4.64
CA ASN A 99 4.09 12.85 -5.36
C ASN A 99 5.27 11.93 -5.06
N ASP A 100 5.50 11.57 -3.79
CA ASP A 100 6.57 10.64 -3.46
C ASP A 100 6.31 9.25 -4.04
N ILE A 101 5.07 8.78 -3.97
CA ILE A 101 4.69 7.49 -4.56
C ILE A 101 4.93 7.50 -6.06
N LYS A 102 4.44 8.53 -6.78
CA LYS A 102 4.67 8.69 -8.22
C LYS A 102 6.15 8.73 -8.56
N ARG A 103 6.95 9.48 -7.80
CA ARG A 103 8.39 9.59 -8.02
C ARG A 103 9.08 8.22 -7.89
N VAL A 104 8.67 7.41 -6.92
CA VAL A 104 9.24 6.07 -6.72
C VAL A 104 8.79 5.10 -7.82
N THR A 105 7.54 5.19 -8.29
CA THR A 105 7.00 4.30 -9.32
C THR A 105 7.34 4.70 -10.74
N SER A 106 7.67 5.97 -11.01
CA SER A 106 7.96 6.49 -12.37
C SER A 106 9.40 6.23 -12.86
N ASN A 107 10.29 5.73 -12.01
CA ASN A 107 11.67 5.36 -12.39
C ASN A 107 11.73 3.94 -13.00
N GLU A 108 10.84 3.66 -13.94
CA GLU A 108 10.79 2.43 -14.74
C GLU A 108 11.28 2.67 -16.16
#